data_AF-A0A354DL07-F1
#
_entry.id   AF-A0A354DL07-F1
#
_cell.length_a   1.000
_cell.length_b   1.000
_cell.length_c   1.000
_cell.angle_alpha   90.00
_cell.angle_beta   90.00
_cell.angle_gamma   90.00
#
_symmetry.space_group_name_H-M   'P 1'
#
loop_
_entity.id
_entity.type
_entity.pdbx_description
1 polymer ?
#
loop_
_entity_poly.entity_id
_entity_poly.type
_entity_poly.pdbx_seq_one_letter_code
_entity_poly.pdbx_strand_id
1 'polypeptide(L)'
;KFHGMGKDKVELKNEEQVKELLASIEGKPYIVQDIKRKERKRNPAPPFITSSLQQEAARKLNFRAAKTMMIAQQLYEGVELG
;
A
#
# COMPACT_ATOMS: atom_id res chain seq x y z
N LYS A 1 -11.22 2.69 5.91
CA LYS A 1 -12.46 3.44 5.58
C LYS A 1 -13.61 2.74 6.26
N PHE A 2 -14.46 3.46 6.99
CA PHE A 2 -15.68 2.89 7.55
C PHE A 2 -16.59 2.44 6.39
N HIS A 3 -17.08 1.21 6.44
CA HIS A 3 -17.81 0.60 5.33
C HIS A 3 -19.33 0.90 5.36
N GLY A 4 -19.81 1.56 6.43
CA GLY A 4 -21.20 1.97 6.62
C GLY A 4 -21.87 1.31 7.83
N MET A 5 -23.04 1.81 8.22
CA MET A 5 -23.93 1.14 9.18
C MET A 5 -25.06 0.47 8.39
N GLY A 6 -25.09 -0.86 8.37
CA GLY A 6 -26.10 -1.61 7.61
C GLY A 6 -25.89 -1.49 6.08
N LYS A 7 -26.93 -1.07 5.36
CA LYS A 7 -26.90 -0.90 3.88
C LYS A 7 -26.39 0.48 3.44
N ASP A 8 -26.27 1.43 4.35
CA ASP A 8 -25.96 2.82 4.04
C ASP A 8 -24.50 3.15 4.33
N LYS A 9 -23.81 3.70 3.33
CA LYS A 9 -22.46 4.24 3.47
C LYS A 9 -22.53 5.54 4.27
N VAL A 10 -22.44 5.41 5.59
CA VAL A 10 -22.25 6.57 6.48
C VAL A 10 -20.78 6.95 6.46
N GLU A 11 -20.47 8.23 6.25
CA GLU A 11 -19.13 8.77 6.47
C GLU A 11 -19.04 9.31 7.90
N LEU A 12 -18.06 8.86 8.66
CA LEU A 12 -17.78 9.37 10.01
C LEU A 12 -16.98 10.66 9.87
N LYS A 13 -17.56 11.79 10.27
CA LYS A 13 -16.98 13.13 10.06
C LYS A 13 -16.33 13.73 11.30
N ASN A 14 -16.69 13.26 12.49
CA ASN A 14 -16.17 13.79 13.76
C ASN A 14 -15.89 12.67 14.78
N GLU A 15 -15.18 13.02 15.86
CA GLU A 15 -14.78 12.09 16.92
C GLU A 15 -15.99 11.54 17.70
N GLU A 16 -17.02 12.36 17.91
CA GLU A 16 -18.24 11.98 18.64
C GLU A 16 -18.98 10.83 17.96
N GLN A 17 -19.16 10.89 16.63
CA GLN A 17 -19.79 9.82 15.85
C GLN A 17 -19.02 8.50 15.94
N VAL A 18 -17.69 8.56 16.06
CA VAL A 18 -16.85 7.36 16.22
C VAL A 18 -17.05 6.77 17.61
N LYS A 19 -17.10 7.60 18.66
CA LYS A 19 -17.32 7.15 20.05
C LYS A 19 -18.69 6.50 20.23
N GLU A 20 -19.74 7.11 19.67
CA GLU A 20 -21.10 6.53 19.69
C GLU A 20 -21.15 5.18 18.97
N LEU A 21 -20.51 5.08 17.81
CA LEU A 21 -20.43 3.82 17.07
C LEU A 21 -19.69 2.74 17.87
N LEU A 22 -18.55 3.07 18.48
CA LEU A 22 -17.78 2.15 19.31
C LEU A 22 -18.61 1.63 20.49
N ALA A 23 -19.29 2.51 21.22
CA ALA A 23 -20.21 2.13 22.28
C ALA A 23 -21.35 1.23 21.76
N SER A 24 -21.83 1.48 20.54
CA SER A 24 -22.92 0.71 19.95
C SER A 24 -22.52 -0.71 19.52
N ILE A 25 -21.23 -0.99 19.28
CA ILE A 25 -20.74 -2.31 18.86
C ILE A 25 -20.06 -3.08 20.00
N GLU A 26 -19.71 -2.41 21.09
CA GLU A 26 -19.05 -2.99 22.25
C GLU A 26 -19.92 -4.10 22.88
N GLY A 27 -19.32 -5.26 23.13
CA GLY A 27 -19.99 -6.41 23.75
C GLY A 27 -20.95 -7.19 22.84
N LYS A 28 -21.12 -6.83 21.57
CA LYS A 28 -21.99 -7.57 20.64
C LYS A 28 -21.28 -8.78 20.01
N PRO A 29 -21.97 -9.92 19.85
CA PRO A 29 -21.40 -11.06 19.13
C PRO A 29 -21.26 -10.74 17.64
N TYR A 30 -20.09 -11.02 17.08
CA TYR A 30 -19.81 -10.84 15.66
C TYR A 30 -20.14 -12.12 14.89
N ILE A 31 -20.85 -11.98 13.76
CA ILE A 31 -21.19 -13.08 12.87
C ILE A 31 -20.54 -12.83 11.51
N VAL A 32 -19.90 -13.85 10.95
CA VAL A 32 -19.34 -13.79 9.60
C VAL A 32 -20.49 -13.69 8.60
N GLN A 33 -20.63 -12.54 7.94
CA GLN A 33 -21.67 -12.35 6.92
C GLN A 33 -21.32 -13.03 5.59
N ASP A 34 -20.05 -13.06 5.21
CA ASP A 34 -19.64 -13.57 3.89
C ASP A 34 -18.16 -13.99 3.88
N ILE A 35 -17.85 -15.06 3.15
CA ILE A 35 -16.48 -15.55 2.92
C ILE A 35 -16.25 -15.67 1.41
N LYS A 36 -15.52 -14.71 0.83
CA LYS A 36 -15.13 -14.75 -0.58
C LYS A 36 -13.75 -15.39 -0.74
N ARG A 37 -13.70 -16.58 -1.35
CA ARG A 37 -12.44 -17.21 -1.79
C ARG A 37 -12.27 -17.01 -3.29
N LYS A 38 -11.14 -16.43 -3.69
CA LYS A 38 -10.78 -16.21 -5.09
C LYS A 38 -9.31 -16.49 -5.29
N GLU A 39 -8.99 -17.26 -6.32
CA GLU A 39 -7.63 -17.43 -6.78
C GLU A 39 -7.18 -16.16 -7.50
N ARG A 40 -6.01 -15.61 -7.13
CA ARG A 40 -5.41 -14.47 -7.82
C ARG A 40 -4.06 -14.88 -8.37
N LYS A 41 -3.93 -14.85 -9.71
CA LYS A 41 -2.62 -14.93 -10.36
C LYS A 41 -1.96 -13.56 -10.30
N ARG A 42 -0.70 -13.53 -9.84
CA ARG A 42 0.13 -12.32 -9.84
C ARG A 42 1.20 -12.47 -10.91
N ASN A 43 1.10 -11.66 -11.95
CA ASN A 43 2.14 -11.59 -12.96
C ASN A 43 3.39 -10.87 -12.40
N PRO A 44 4.59 -11.20 -12.90
CA PRO A 44 5.80 -10.47 -12.55
C PRO A 44 5.66 -9.00 -12.91
N ALA A 45 6.33 -8.14 -12.15
CA ALA A 45 6.43 -6.73 -12.51
C ALA A 45 7.21 -6.60 -13.84
N PRO A 46 6.90 -5.58 -14.66
CA PRO A 46 7.68 -5.31 -15.86
C PRO A 46 9.14 -4.97 -15.49
N PRO A 47 10.09 -5.10 -16.43
CA PRO A 47 11.45 -4.63 -16.25
C PRO A 47 11.50 -3.15 -15.87
N PHE A 48 12.55 -2.76 -15.16
CA PHE A 48 12.70 -1.38 -14.75
C PHE A 48 12.95 -0.46 -15.95
N ILE A 49 12.16 0.61 -16.01
CA ILE A 49 12.48 1.86 -16.70
C ILE A 49 12.94 2.91 -15.68
N THR A 50 13.50 4.03 -16.15
CA THR A 50 14.08 5.10 -15.30
C THR A 50 13.18 5.53 -14.14
N SER A 51 11.89 5.80 -14.41
CA SER A 51 10.94 6.23 -13.37
C SER A 51 10.65 5.13 -12.35
N SER A 52 10.41 3.90 -12.80
CA SER A 52 10.15 2.75 -11.91
C SER A 52 11.37 2.35 -11.08
N LEU A 53 12.58 2.47 -11.63
CA LEU A 53 13.83 2.24 -10.90
C LEU A 53 14.01 3.27 -9.79
N GLN A 54 13.82 4.55 -10.09
CA GLN A 54 13.93 5.63 -9.11
C GLN A 54 12.89 5.50 -8.00
N GLN A 55 11.64 5.18 -8.34
CA GLN A 55 10.55 4.99 -7.37
C GLN A 55 10.84 3.79 -6.44
N GLU A 56 11.26 2.65 -6.99
CA GLU A 56 11.54 1.47 -6.18
C GLU A 56 12.84 1.62 -5.35
N ALA A 57 13.85 2.32 -5.87
CA ALA A 57 15.05 2.66 -5.10
C ALA A 57 14.75 3.61 -3.94
N ALA A 58 13.87 4.61 -4.13
CA ALA A 58 13.41 5.46 -3.04
C ALA A 58 12.63 4.66 -1.99
N ARG A 59 11.71 3.78 -2.43
CA ARG A 59 10.87 2.97 -1.54
C ARG A 59 11.65 1.91 -0.76
N LYS A 60 12.59 1.22 -1.40
CA LYS A 60 13.28 0.06 -0.81
C LYS A 60 14.63 0.39 -0.21
N LEU A 61 15.35 1.34 -0.79
CA LEU A 61 16.73 1.67 -0.42
C LEU A 61 16.86 3.09 0.16
N ASN A 62 15.77 3.85 0.24
CA ASN A 62 15.76 5.26 0.65
C ASN A 62 16.70 6.15 -0.19
N PHE A 63 16.95 5.79 -1.45
CA PHE A 63 17.79 6.58 -2.33
C PHE A 63 17.00 7.73 -2.96
N ARG A 64 17.56 8.94 -2.88
CA ARG A 64 17.09 10.07 -3.69
C ARG A 64 17.39 9.79 -5.17
N ALA A 65 16.57 10.34 -6.06
CA ALA A 65 16.68 10.12 -7.51
C ALA A 65 18.09 10.36 -8.06
N ALA A 66 18.77 11.44 -7.61
CA ALA A 66 20.14 11.74 -8.02
C ALA A 66 21.14 10.63 -7.67
N LYS A 67 21.04 10.05 -6.45
CA LYS A 67 21.91 8.93 -6.02
C LYS A 67 21.65 7.69 -6.85
N THR A 68 20.38 7.37 -7.12
CA THR A 68 19.99 6.24 -7.96
C THR A 68 20.58 6.36 -9.37
N MET A 69 20.48 7.55 -9.98
CA MET A 69 20.99 7.77 -11.33
C MET A 69 22.52 7.77 -11.40
N MET A 70 23.20 8.33 -10.40
CA MET A 70 24.67 8.28 -10.32
C MET A 70 25.18 6.83 -10.26
N ILE A 71 24.59 6.01 -9.40
CA ILE A 71 24.96 4.59 -9.29
C ILE A 71 24.59 3.83 -10.58
N ALA A 72 23.42 4.10 -11.15
CA ALA A 72 23.01 3.48 -12.41
C ALA A 72 23.99 3.82 -13.55
N GLN A 73 24.49 5.05 -13.63
CA GLN A 73 25.49 5.46 -14.62
C GLN A 73 26.81 4.71 -14.41
N GLN A 74 27.30 4.63 -13.16
CA GLN A 74 28.51 3.87 -12.84
C GLN A 74 28.39 2.38 -13.21
N LEU A 75 27.23 1.78 -12.97
CA LEU A 75 26.97 0.39 -13.35
C LEU A 75 26.87 0.21 -14.87
N TYR A 76 26.36 1.21 -15.58
CA TYR A 76 26.24 1.19 -17.04
C TYR A 76 27.60 1.34 -17.74
N GLU A 77 28.43 2.28 -17.28
CA GLU A 77 29.77 2.54 -17.82
C GLU A 77 30.77 1.46 -17.40
N GLY A 78 30.43 0.67 -16.40
CA GLY A 78 31.27 -0.38 -15.84
C GLY A 78 31.95 0.09 -14.56
N VAL A 79 32.03 -0.82 -13.59
CA VAL A 79 32.80 -0.62 -12.37
C VAL A 79 34.03 -1.51 -12.50
N GLU A 80 35.23 -0.95 -12.36
CA GLU A 80 36.43 -1.78 -12.18
C GLU A 80 36.26 -2.57 -10.89
N LEU A 81 35.95 -3.86 -11.04
CA LEU A 81 36.06 -4.85 -10.00
C LEU A 81 37.52 -5.32 -10.09
N GLY A 82 38.40 -4.66 -9.33
CA GLY A 82 39.83 -4.98 -9.30
C GLY A 82 40.14 -6.44 -8.98
#